data_AF-A0A8S8Z0Q3-F1
#
_entry.id   AF-A0A8S8Z0Q3-F1
#
_cell.length_a   1.000
_cell.length_b   1.000
_cell.length_c   1.000
_cell.angle_alpha   90.00
_cell.angle_beta   90.00
_cell.angle_gamma   90.00
#
_symmetry.space_group_name_H-M   'P 1'
#
loop_
_entity.id
_entity.type
_entity.pdbx_description
1 polymer ?
#
loop_
_entity_poly.entity_id
_entity_poly.type
_entity_poly.pdbx_seq_one_letter_code
_entity_poly.pdbx_strand_id
1 'polypeptide(L)'
;MLQGRLFRTLSDVSRVCDSTGEQTDFRICKGIYLEPENIAHTSYRGIVDATNDAIDAMLDSGAYTAIASHDDPVISHALASLRKRGMGPDVPDPRYHEEPLRSAGKGAGYEFQFLLGVGG
;
A
#
# COMPACT_ATOMS: atom_id res chain seq x y z
N MET A 1 3.94 -3.17 7.56
CA MET A 1 4.48 -1.91 7.01
C MET A 1 5.62 -2.25 6.06
N LEU A 2 5.58 -1.79 4.81
CA LEU A 2 6.67 -1.92 3.82
C LEU A 2 7.04 -0.53 3.25
N GLN A 3 8.20 -0.43 2.61
CA GLN A 3 8.73 0.82 2.05
C GLN A 3 8.93 0.70 0.53
N GLY A 4 8.25 1.52 -0.26
CA GLY A 4 8.28 1.46 -1.72
C GLY A 4 9.69 1.63 -2.31
N ARG A 5 10.58 2.37 -1.64
CA ARG A 5 11.93 2.63 -2.16
C ARG A 5 12.88 1.43 -2.15
N LEU A 6 12.62 0.38 -1.37
CA LEU A 6 13.56 -0.75 -1.24
C LEU A 6 13.38 -1.72 -2.41
N PHE A 7 14.47 -2.17 -3.03
CA PHE A 7 14.42 -3.11 -4.17
C PHE A 7 13.74 -4.44 -3.81
N ARG A 8 13.82 -4.85 -2.53
CA ARG A 8 13.23 -6.08 -2.03
C ARG A 8 11.71 -6.04 -1.86
N THR A 9 11.09 -4.85 -1.87
CA THR A 9 9.70 -4.68 -1.44
C THR A 9 8.70 -5.54 -2.21
N LEU A 10 8.85 -5.66 -3.54
CA LEU A 10 7.97 -6.51 -4.34
C LEU A 10 8.07 -7.99 -3.94
N SER A 11 9.29 -8.48 -3.68
CA SER A 11 9.48 -9.86 -3.20
C SER A 11 8.95 -10.06 -1.78
N ASP A 12 9.02 -9.04 -0.93
CA ASP A 12 8.48 -9.11 0.43
C ASP A 12 6.94 -9.14 0.41
N VAL A 13 6.28 -8.44 -0.54
CA VAL A 13 4.83 -8.54 -0.74
C VAL A 13 4.42 -9.99 -0.98
N SER A 14 5.03 -10.65 -1.97
CA SER A 14 4.73 -12.06 -2.26
C SER A 14 4.97 -12.97 -1.06
N ARG A 15 6.13 -12.83 -0.40
CA ARG A 15 6.49 -13.67 0.76
C ARG A 15 5.53 -13.51 1.93
N VAL A 16 5.07 -12.29 2.19
CA VAL A 16 4.09 -12.06 3.25
C VAL A 16 2.76 -12.69 2.86
N CYS A 17 2.27 -12.46 1.64
CA CYS A 17 1.05 -13.08 1.14
C CYS A 17 1.08 -14.61 1.23
N ASP A 18 2.21 -15.24 0.88
CA ASP A 18 2.39 -16.69 0.99
C ASP A 18 2.25 -17.19 2.44
N SER A 19 2.62 -16.36 3.42
CA SER A 19 2.57 -16.71 4.83
C SER A 19 1.23 -16.42 5.52
N THR A 20 0.52 -15.37 5.09
CA THR A 20 -0.69 -14.88 5.77
C THR A 20 -1.99 -15.07 4.96
N GLY A 21 -1.89 -15.33 3.66
CA GLY A 21 -3.04 -15.57 2.79
C GLY A 21 -4.04 -14.41 2.82
N GLU A 22 -5.32 -14.72 2.97
CA GLU A 22 -6.42 -13.75 3.01
C GLU A 22 -6.34 -12.77 4.19
N GLN A 23 -5.58 -13.09 5.24
CA GLN A 23 -5.39 -12.22 6.40
C GLN A 23 -4.31 -11.15 6.17
N THR A 24 -3.74 -11.07 4.97
CA THR A 24 -2.67 -10.13 4.67
C THR A 24 -3.16 -8.68 4.73
N ASP A 25 -2.41 -7.89 5.49
CA ASP A 25 -2.65 -6.47 5.69
C ASP A 25 -1.34 -5.68 5.54
N PHE A 26 -1.30 -4.85 4.50
CA PHE A 26 -0.18 -3.98 4.23
C PHE A 26 -0.49 -2.53 4.57
N ARG A 27 0.56 -1.85 5.02
CA ARG A 27 0.67 -0.40 4.92
C ARG A 27 1.96 -0.07 4.17
N ILE A 28 1.86 0.78 3.15
CA ILE A 28 2.98 1.18 2.29
C ILE A 28 3.25 2.68 2.42
N CYS A 29 4.53 3.03 2.53
CA CYS A 29 5.02 4.41 2.44
C CYS A 29 6.24 4.45 1.51
N LYS A 30 6.74 5.65 1.16
CA LYS A 30 7.97 5.76 0.36
C LYS A 30 9.20 5.20 1.09
N GLY A 31 9.27 5.40 2.41
CA GLY A 31 10.44 5.13 3.25
C GLY A 31 11.05 6.43 3.78
N ILE A 32 11.42 6.45 5.07
CA ILE A 32 11.82 7.68 5.80
C ILE A 32 13.32 7.77 6.09
N TYR A 33 14.06 6.67 5.92
CA TYR A 33 15.49 6.61 6.21
C TYR A 33 16.33 6.93 4.98
N LEU A 34 17.57 7.37 5.20
CA LEU A 34 18.59 7.52 4.16
C LEU A 34 19.22 6.16 3.87
N GLU A 35 18.61 5.42 2.95
CA GLU A 35 19.10 4.11 2.51
C GLU A 35 20.22 4.22 1.47
N PRO A 36 21.21 3.32 1.47
CA PRO A 36 22.26 3.28 0.46
C PRO A 36 21.71 2.82 -0.90
N GLU A 37 22.33 3.31 -1.99
CA GLU A 37 21.85 3.11 -3.37
C GLU A 37 21.90 1.65 -3.84
N ASN A 38 22.67 0.79 -3.18
CA ASN A 38 22.77 -0.63 -3.52
C ASN A 38 21.55 -1.45 -3.05
N ILE A 39 20.68 -0.90 -2.20
CA ILE A 39 19.48 -1.59 -1.70
C ILE A 39 18.18 -0.82 -1.97
N ALA A 40 18.27 0.43 -2.43
CA ALA A 40 17.13 1.31 -2.55
C ALA A 40 17.23 2.27 -3.73
N HIS A 41 16.07 2.61 -4.30
CA HIS A 41 15.93 3.78 -5.15
C HIS A 41 16.23 5.04 -4.32
N THR A 42 17.06 5.92 -4.88
CA THR A 42 17.48 7.18 -4.24
C THR A 42 16.95 8.42 -4.95
N SER A 43 16.66 8.33 -6.25
CA SER A 43 16.04 9.42 -7.00
C SER A 43 14.56 9.53 -6.66
N TYR A 44 14.04 10.77 -6.61
CA TYR A 44 12.62 11.01 -6.34
C TYR A 44 11.71 10.20 -7.27
N ARG A 45 12.01 10.23 -8.58
CA ARG A 45 11.20 9.52 -9.58
C ARG A 45 11.26 8.01 -9.38
N GLY A 46 12.44 7.45 -9.13
CA GLY A 46 12.59 6.02 -8.85
C GLY A 46 11.84 5.58 -7.58
N ILE A 47 11.83 6.43 -6.55
CA ILE A 47 11.06 6.16 -5.31
C ILE A 47 9.56 6.19 -5.59
N VAL A 48 9.08 7.16 -6.38
CA VAL A 48 7.65 7.26 -6.77
C VAL A 48 7.23 6.04 -7.56
N ASP A 49 7.97 5.70 -8.61
CA ASP A 49 7.64 4.58 -9.51
C ASP A 49 7.66 3.25 -8.73
N ALA A 50 8.68 2.99 -7.91
CA ALA A 50 8.74 1.78 -7.09
C ALA A 50 7.65 1.70 -6.01
N THR A 51 7.24 2.84 -5.44
CA THR A 51 6.09 2.87 -4.50
C THR A 51 4.79 2.53 -5.22
N ASN A 52 4.61 3.03 -6.45
CA ASN A 52 3.44 2.73 -7.28
C ASN A 52 3.39 1.25 -7.67
N ASP A 53 4.53 0.66 -8.05
CA ASP A 53 4.63 -0.78 -8.34
C ASP A 53 4.25 -1.62 -7.11
N ALA A 54 4.72 -1.22 -5.91
CA ALA A 54 4.35 -1.88 -4.67
C ALA A 54 2.85 -1.76 -4.35
N ILE A 55 2.24 -0.60 -4.59
CA ILE A 55 0.79 -0.41 -4.43
C ILE A 55 0.03 -1.36 -5.35
N ASP A 56 0.38 -1.43 -6.62
CA ASP A 56 -0.29 -2.32 -7.56
C ASP A 56 -0.13 -3.80 -7.15
N ALA A 57 1.08 -4.22 -6.78
CA ALA A 57 1.33 -5.59 -6.32
C ALA A 57 0.51 -5.95 -5.07
N MET A 58 0.40 -5.03 -4.10
CA MET A 58 -0.40 -5.26 -2.90
C MET A 58 -1.90 -5.35 -3.21
N LEU A 59 -2.42 -4.47 -4.07
CA LEU A 59 -3.83 -4.50 -4.50
C LEU A 59 -4.16 -5.79 -5.27
N ASP A 60 -3.28 -6.20 -6.20
CA ASP A 60 -3.44 -7.41 -7.01
C ASP A 60 -3.34 -8.69 -6.19
N SER A 61 -2.63 -8.66 -5.06
CA SER A 61 -2.52 -9.81 -4.15
C SER A 61 -3.82 -10.11 -3.39
N GLY A 62 -4.82 -9.23 -3.46
CA GLY A 62 -6.05 -9.33 -2.67
C GLY A 62 -5.93 -8.79 -1.24
N ALA A 63 -4.74 -8.39 -0.80
CA ALA A 63 -4.49 -7.90 0.55
C ALA A 63 -5.14 -6.54 0.84
N TYR A 64 -5.55 -6.31 2.09
CA TYR A 64 -5.86 -4.95 2.53
C TYR A 64 -4.62 -4.07 2.38
N THR A 65 -4.76 -2.88 1.78
CA THR A 65 -3.63 -2.02 1.42
C THR A 65 -3.88 -0.58 1.88
N ALA A 66 -3.25 -0.18 2.98
CA ALA A 66 -3.23 1.22 3.43
C ALA A 66 -2.09 2.00 2.77
N ILE A 67 -2.42 3.09 2.08
CA ILE A 67 -1.46 3.89 1.32
C ILE A 67 -1.13 5.17 2.11
N ALA A 68 0.07 5.22 2.67
CA ALA A 68 0.53 6.35 3.49
C ALA A 68 1.45 7.26 2.67
N SER A 69 0.84 8.23 1.98
CA SER A 69 1.54 9.21 1.15
C SER A 69 0.88 10.58 1.22
N HIS A 70 1.70 11.63 1.10
CA HIS A 70 1.29 13.02 0.88
C HIS A 70 1.81 13.52 -0.48
N ASP A 71 2.24 12.61 -1.35
CA ASP A 71 2.82 12.93 -2.65
C ASP A 71 1.80 12.74 -3.77
N ASP A 72 1.45 13.84 -4.46
CA ASP A 72 0.38 13.88 -5.46
C ASP A 72 0.52 12.84 -6.58
N PRO A 73 1.71 12.54 -7.14
CA PRO A 73 1.87 11.47 -8.12
C PRO A 73 1.47 10.09 -7.58
N VAL A 74 1.83 9.77 -6.33
CA VAL A 74 1.48 8.50 -5.69
C VAL A 74 -0.02 8.44 -5.39
N ILE A 75 -0.60 9.55 -4.91
CA ILE A 75 -2.04 9.65 -4.65
C ILE A 75 -2.84 9.47 -5.96
N SER A 76 -2.42 10.15 -7.03
CA SER A 76 -3.06 10.07 -8.34
C SER A 76 -2.99 8.67 -8.93
N HIS A 77 -1.82 8.01 -8.81
CA HIS A 77 -1.64 6.62 -9.21
C HIS A 77 -2.53 5.68 -8.41
N ALA A 78 -2.50 5.75 -7.08
CA ALA A 78 -3.34 4.94 -6.19
C ALA A 78 -4.83 5.02 -6.56
N LEU A 79 -5.34 6.24 -6.74
CA LEU A 79 -6.75 6.45 -7.12
C LEU A 79 -7.05 5.85 -8.51
N ALA A 80 -6.12 5.95 -9.47
CA ALA A 80 -6.29 5.32 -10.78
C ALA A 80 -6.25 3.79 -10.69
N SER A 81 -5.33 3.22 -9.91
CA SER A 81 -5.18 1.78 -9.69
C SER A 81 -6.40 1.17 -9.00
N LEU A 82 -7.01 1.88 -8.05
CA LEU A 82 -8.27 1.48 -7.41
C LEU A 82 -9.43 1.49 -8.41
N ARG A 83 -9.61 2.59 -9.16
CA ARG A 83 -10.67 2.68 -10.18
C ARG A 83 -10.54 1.59 -11.23
N LYS A 84 -9.33 1.31 -11.71
CA LYS A 84 -9.05 0.24 -12.69
C LYS A 84 -9.51 -1.14 -12.20
N ARG A 85 -9.48 -1.36 -10.89
CA ARG A 85 -9.86 -2.63 -10.25
C ARG A 85 -11.30 -2.63 -9.74
N GLY A 86 -12.09 -1.57 -10.00
CA GLY A 86 -13.46 -1.46 -9.50
C GLY A 86 -13.54 -1.28 -8.00
N MET A 87 -12.49 -0.75 -7.37
CA MET A 87 -12.38 -0.57 -5.92
C MET A 87 -12.65 0.89 -5.53
N GLY A 88 -13.37 1.11 -4.42
CA GLY A 88 -13.68 2.44 -3.92
C GLY A 88 -14.54 2.42 -2.65
N PRO A 89 -14.74 3.57 -1.99
CA PRO A 89 -15.49 3.64 -0.72
C PRO A 89 -16.99 3.36 -0.87
N ASP A 90 -17.58 3.68 -2.02
CA ASP A 90 -19.02 3.58 -2.27
C ASP A 90 -19.38 2.42 -3.23
N VAL A 91 -18.44 1.52 -3.48
CA VAL A 91 -18.64 0.35 -4.34
C VAL A 91 -18.25 -0.92 -3.60
N PRO A 92 -18.97 -2.04 -3.78
CA PRO A 92 -18.56 -3.32 -3.22
C PRO A 92 -17.15 -3.68 -3.67
N ASP A 93 -16.29 -4.07 -2.73
CA ASP A 93 -14.94 -4.49 -3.04
C ASP A 93 -14.99 -5.85 -3.78
N PRO A 94 -14.52 -5.92 -5.04
CA PRO A 94 -14.69 -7.11 -5.88
C PRO A 94 -13.91 -8.33 -5.39
N ARG A 95 -13.05 -8.18 -4.39
CA ARG A 95 -12.30 -9.27 -3.78
C ARG A 95 -13.14 -10.10 -2.81
N TYR A 96 -14.22 -9.53 -2.29
CA TYR A 96 -15.04 -10.19 -1.28
C TYR A 96 -16.46 -10.43 -1.83
N HIS A 97 -16.96 -11.66 -1.65
CA HIS A 97 -18.35 -12.00 -1.98
C HIS A 97 -19.33 -11.61 -0.87
N GLU A 98 -18.82 -11.39 0.33
CA GLU A 98 -19.54 -10.94 1.52
C GLU A 98 -18.79 -9.77 2.15
N GLU A 99 -19.43 -8.99 3.02
CA GLU A 99 -18.75 -7.90 3.73
C GLU A 99 -17.57 -8.46 4.56
N PRO A 100 -16.32 -8.05 4.29
CA PRO A 100 -15.16 -8.61 4.97
C PRO A 100 -15.17 -8.21 6.45
N LEU A 101 -14.81 -9.16 7.33
CA LEU A 101 -14.55 -8.87 8.74
C LEU A 101 -13.30 -8.00 8.85
N ARG A 102 -13.52 -6.71 9.11
CA ARG A 102 -12.43 -5.74 9.30
C ARG A 102 -12.11 -5.58 10.78
N SER A 103 -10.82 -5.44 11.10
CA SER A 103 -10.38 -5.08 12.45
C SER A 103 -11.00 -3.74 12.87
N ALA A 104 -11.29 -3.58 14.16
CA ALA A 104 -11.86 -2.35 14.69
C ALA A 104 -11.01 -1.12 14.30
N GLY A 105 -11.66 -0.08 13.79
CA GLY A 105 -11.01 1.15 13.33
C GLY A 105 -10.58 1.17 11.86
N LYS A 106 -10.88 0.12 11.08
CA LYS A 106 -10.73 0.13 9.62
C LYS A 106 -12.06 0.42 8.93
N GLY A 107 -12.04 1.39 8.03
CA GLY A 107 -13.18 1.85 7.24
C GLY A 107 -13.58 0.88 6.15
N ALA A 108 -14.65 1.24 5.42
CA ALA A 108 -15.32 0.39 4.44
C ALA A 108 -14.49 0.06 3.18
N GLY A 109 -13.22 0.46 3.12
CA GLY A 109 -12.38 0.34 1.94
C GLY A 109 -10.95 0.79 2.21
N TYR A 110 -10.44 1.69 1.38
CA TYR A 110 -9.07 2.19 1.44
C TYR A 110 -9.03 3.51 2.21
N GLU A 111 -8.16 3.60 3.21
CA GLU A 111 -8.06 4.77 4.08
C GLU A 111 -6.77 5.56 3.83
N PHE A 112 -6.93 6.88 3.74
CA PHE A 112 -5.82 7.82 3.96
C PHE A 112 -5.70 8.08 5.45
N GLN A 113 -4.64 7.55 6.06
CA GLN A 113 -4.39 7.73 7.49
C GLN A 113 -3.34 8.82 7.72
N PHE A 114 -3.74 9.89 8.42
CA PHE A 114 -2.83 10.89 8.95
C PHE A 114 -2.28 10.40 10.30
N LEU A 115 -0.96 10.29 10.43
CA LEU A 115 -0.32 10.01 11.71
C LEU A 115 -0.11 11.30 12.49
N LEU A 116 -0.76 11.41 13.65
CA LEU A 116 -0.49 12.47 14.62
C LEU A 116 0.52 11.95 15.65
N GLY A 117 1.75 12.46 15.60
CA GLY A 117 2.74 12.23 16.66
C GLY A 117 2.41 13.11 17.86
N VAL A 118 2.01 12.50 18.98
CA VAL A 118 1.85 13.21 20.25
C VAL A 118 3.14 12.98 21.03
N GLY A 119 3.94 14.04 21.23
CA GLY A 119 5.14 13.98 22.05
C GLY A 119 4.75 13.87 23.53
N GLY A 120 5.33 12.89 24.23
CA GLY A 120 5.35 12.83 25.69
C GLY A 120 6.48 13.66 26.28
#